data_AF-B5XER2-F1
#
_entry.id   AF-B5XER2-F1
#
_cell.length_a   1.000
_cell.length_b   1.000
_cell.length_c   1.000
_cell.angle_alpha   90.00
_cell.angle_beta   90.00
_cell.angle_gamma   90.00
#
_symmetry.space_group_name_H-M   'P 1'
#
loop_
_entity.id
_entity.type
_entity.pdbx_description
1 polymer ?
#
loop_
_entity_poly.entity_id
_entity_poly.type
_entity_poly.pdbx_seq_one_letter_code
_entity_poly.pdbx_strand_id
1 'polypeptide(L)'
;MTIWIALLLATFAVGASAQCKCDSMKWATCDGTPCTCSIMVEAGMAQNLNCSTLIPKCYLMKAEMYRAKNNLSTRTGGKPVETAFVDNDGIYDPVCEATGAFRAKQCNNTEECWCVNSAGVRRTDKGDKSLKCEKLVETYWVRLELKHKEVSKAVDASP
;
A
#
# COMPACT_ATOMS: atom_id res chain seq x y z
N MET A 1 26.16 8.58 47.20
CA MET A 1 24.82 8.60 46.58
C MET A 1 24.83 9.17 45.15
N THR A 2 26.00 9.33 44.51
CA THR A 2 26.17 9.88 43.16
C THR A 2 26.58 8.83 42.11
N ILE A 3 27.12 7.69 42.56
CA ILE A 3 27.62 6.61 41.69
C ILE A 3 26.47 5.78 41.07
N TRP A 4 25.35 5.64 41.78
CA TRP A 4 24.18 4.88 41.29
C TRP A 4 23.40 5.60 40.19
N ILE A 5 23.50 6.94 40.12
CA ILE A 5 22.81 7.74 39.09
C ILE A 5 23.55 7.63 37.75
N ALA A 6 24.88 7.51 37.77
CA ALA A 6 25.68 7.32 36.56
C ALA A 6 25.44 5.95 35.89
N LEU A 7 25.18 4.91 36.70
CA LEU A 7 24.88 3.56 36.20
C LEU A 7 23.49 3.44 35.55
N LEU A 8 22.52 4.23 35.99
CA LEU A 8 21.18 4.28 35.38
C LEU A 8 21.14 5.09 34.06
N LEU A 9 22.12 5.96 33.81
CA LEU A 9 22.25 6.68 32.54
C LEU A 9 23.01 5.88 31.47
N ALA A 10 23.84 4.90 31.88
CA ALA A 10 24.59 4.05 30.95
C ALA A 10 23.73 2.96 30.28
N THR A 11 22.53 2.65 30.80
CA THR A 11 21.64 1.63 30.21
C THR A 11 20.70 2.16 29.13
N PHE A 12 20.67 3.47 28.88
CA PHE A 12 19.89 4.08 27.79
C PHE A 12 20.65 4.17 26.45
N ALA A 13 21.89 3.67 26.38
CA ALA A 13 22.75 3.78 25.19
C ALA A 13 22.76 2.52 24.29
N VAL A 14 21.73 1.69 24.34
CA VAL A 14 21.55 0.59 23.35
C VAL A 14 20.26 0.84 22.59
N GLY A 15 20.36 1.73 21.61
CA GLY A 15 19.25 2.10 20.75
C GLY A 15 19.64 3.15 19.73
N ALA A 16 20.88 3.13 19.22
CA ALA A 16 21.16 3.73 17.94
C ALA A 16 20.53 2.81 16.88
N SER A 17 19.20 2.92 16.71
CA SER A 17 18.55 2.32 15.54
C SER A 17 19.21 2.93 14.31
N ALA A 18 19.59 2.08 13.36
CA ALA A 18 20.20 2.58 12.14
C ALA A 18 19.17 3.47 11.42
N GLN A 19 19.58 4.70 11.11
CA GLN A 19 18.79 5.79 10.51
C GLN A 19 18.39 5.51 9.04
N CYS A 20 18.02 4.29 8.67
CA CYS A 20 17.70 3.95 7.29
C CYS A 20 16.22 4.17 6.98
N LYS A 21 15.92 4.54 5.72
CA LYS A 21 14.57 4.87 5.25
C LYS A 21 14.26 4.20 3.92
N CYS A 22 12.98 4.00 3.65
CA CYS A 22 12.46 3.53 2.37
C CYS A 22 11.83 4.71 1.60
N ASP A 23 12.56 5.30 0.66
CA ASP A 23 12.07 6.47 -0.08
C ASP A 23 10.83 6.17 -0.93
N SER A 24 10.70 4.93 -1.41
CA SER A 24 9.54 4.46 -2.16
C SER A 24 8.31 4.22 -1.29
N MET A 25 8.41 4.27 0.05
CA MET A 25 7.28 3.96 0.94
C MET A 25 7.30 4.64 2.30
N LYS A 26 6.45 5.67 2.43
CA LYS A 26 6.28 6.46 3.66
C LYS A 26 5.75 5.69 4.87
N TRP A 27 5.16 4.51 4.69
CA TRP A 27 4.64 3.69 5.79
C TRP A 27 5.55 2.50 6.15
N ALA A 28 6.74 2.41 5.55
CA ALA A 28 7.69 1.37 5.89
C ALA A 28 8.30 1.59 7.28
N THR A 29 8.49 0.52 8.02
CA THR A 29 9.33 0.48 9.22
C THR A 29 10.66 -0.15 8.81
N CYS A 30 11.76 0.59 9.02
CA CYS A 30 13.11 0.17 8.65
C CYS A 30 14.02 0.22 9.88
N ASP A 31 14.84 -0.81 10.07
CA ASP A 31 15.87 -0.86 11.11
C ASP A 31 16.96 -1.88 10.75
N GLY A 32 18.03 -1.89 11.53
CA GLY A 32 19.10 -2.88 11.48
C GLY A 32 20.27 -2.54 10.56
N THR A 33 21.32 -3.36 10.65
CA THR A 33 22.52 -3.28 9.82
C THR A 33 22.89 -4.69 9.37
N PRO A 34 22.63 -5.11 8.11
CA PRO A 34 22.12 -4.32 6.99
C PRO A 34 20.66 -3.88 7.19
N CYS A 35 20.30 -2.72 6.62
CA CYS A 35 18.97 -2.16 6.76
C CYS A 35 17.91 -3.09 6.19
N THR A 36 16.90 -3.41 7.01
CA THR A 36 15.74 -4.21 6.61
C THR A 36 14.49 -3.38 6.78
N CYS A 37 13.69 -3.29 5.71
CA CYS A 37 12.44 -2.55 5.69
C CYS A 37 11.25 -3.49 5.52
N SER A 38 10.16 -3.19 6.21
CA SER A 38 8.92 -3.93 6.13
C SER A 38 7.70 -3.01 6.18
N ILE A 39 6.54 -3.52 5.78
CA ILE A 39 5.27 -2.82 5.91
C ILE A 39 4.19 -3.76 6.43
N MET A 40 3.39 -3.27 7.36
CA MET A 40 2.23 -4.03 7.87
C MET A 40 1.15 -4.10 6.78
N VAL A 41 0.78 -5.32 6.41
CA VAL A 41 -0.26 -5.62 5.41
C VAL A 41 -1.50 -6.28 6.04
N GLU A 42 -1.34 -6.85 7.24
CA GLU A 42 -2.42 -7.37 8.09
C GLU A 42 -1.94 -7.42 9.55
N ALA A 43 -2.83 -7.64 10.51
CA ALA A 43 -2.45 -7.80 11.91
C ALA A 43 -1.46 -8.97 12.07
N GLY A 44 -0.26 -8.68 12.59
CA GLY A 44 0.80 -9.68 12.76
C GLY A 44 1.50 -10.14 11.48
N MET A 45 1.15 -9.58 10.31
CA MET A 45 1.82 -9.90 9.05
C MET A 45 2.48 -8.67 8.43
N ALA A 46 3.81 -8.69 8.44
CA ALA A 46 4.66 -7.69 7.81
C ALA A 46 5.23 -8.24 6.50
N GLN A 47 5.15 -7.44 5.44
CA GLN A 47 5.76 -7.74 4.15
C GLN A 47 7.12 -7.05 4.05
N ASN A 48 8.18 -7.82 3.79
CA ASN A 48 9.51 -7.27 3.53
C ASN A 48 9.52 -6.48 2.22
N LEU A 49 10.25 -5.37 2.23
CA LEU A 49 10.31 -4.42 1.13
C LEU A 49 11.70 -4.36 0.49
N ASN A 50 11.72 -4.31 -0.83
CA ASN A 50 12.89 -3.85 -1.58
C ASN A 50 12.73 -2.36 -1.89
N CYS A 51 13.43 -1.52 -1.13
CA CYS A 51 13.37 -0.07 -1.25
C CYS A 51 14.11 0.49 -2.48
N SER A 52 14.80 -0.36 -3.25
CA SER A 52 15.44 0.04 -4.51
C SER A 52 14.49 -0.02 -5.71
N THR A 53 13.27 -0.54 -5.51
CA THR A 53 12.26 -0.72 -6.55
C THR A 53 10.90 -0.20 -6.10
N LEU A 54 10.00 0.03 -7.04
CA LEU A 54 8.60 0.33 -6.71
C LEU A 54 7.96 -0.89 -6.03
N ILE A 55 7.20 -0.62 -4.97
CA ILE A 55 6.48 -1.67 -4.25
C ILE A 55 5.30 -2.15 -5.11
N PRO A 56 5.07 -3.47 -5.21
CA PRO A 56 3.92 -4.02 -5.91
C PRO A 56 2.61 -3.42 -5.42
N LYS A 57 1.75 -3.00 -6.37
CA LYS A 57 0.47 -2.34 -6.08
C LYS A 57 -0.43 -3.14 -5.14
N CYS A 58 -0.43 -4.47 -5.25
CA CYS A 58 -1.24 -5.32 -4.37
C CYS A 58 -0.86 -5.17 -2.89
N TYR A 59 0.44 -5.12 -2.57
CA TYR A 59 0.92 -4.88 -1.21
C TYR A 59 0.61 -3.46 -0.74
N LEU A 60 0.73 -2.46 -1.61
CA LEU A 60 0.34 -1.08 -1.29
C LEU A 60 -1.14 -0.98 -0.90
N MET A 61 -2.01 -1.63 -1.68
CA MET A 61 -3.44 -1.68 -1.38
C MET A 61 -3.73 -2.43 -0.07
N LYS A 62 -3.07 -3.56 0.19
CA LYS A 62 -3.19 -4.24 1.50
C LYS A 62 -2.77 -3.34 2.66
N ALA A 63 -1.63 -2.69 2.54
CA ALA A 63 -1.13 -1.79 3.58
C ALA A 63 -2.09 -0.60 3.80
N GLU A 64 -2.65 -0.03 2.73
CA GLU A 64 -3.67 1.02 2.83
C GLU A 64 -4.92 0.49 3.55
N MET A 65 -5.41 -0.70 3.22
CA MET A 65 -6.59 -1.29 3.86
C MET A 65 -6.34 -1.67 5.32
N TYR A 66 -5.17 -2.22 5.65
CA TYR A 66 -4.77 -2.46 7.05
C TYR A 66 -4.80 -1.16 7.84
N ARG A 67 -4.22 -0.09 7.29
CA ARG A 67 -4.20 1.22 7.93
C ARG A 67 -5.61 1.80 8.10
N ALA A 68 -6.45 1.71 7.07
CA ALA A 68 -7.85 2.14 7.15
C ALA A 68 -8.60 1.43 8.29
N LYS A 69 -8.48 0.09 8.36
CA LYS A 69 -9.13 -0.72 9.40
C LYS A 69 -8.65 -0.38 10.82
N ASN A 70 -7.41 0.12 10.96
CA ASN A 70 -6.81 0.48 12.24
C ASN A 70 -6.89 2.00 12.54
N ASN A 71 -7.74 2.75 11.83
CA ASN A 71 -7.87 4.20 11.99
C ASN A 71 -6.55 4.97 11.81
N LEU A 72 -5.62 4.41 11.04
CA LEU A 72 -4.36 5.06 10.68
C LEU A 72 -4.55 5.89 9.40
N SER A 73 -3.73 6.93 9.22
CA SER A 73 -3.79 7.78 8.04
C SER A 73 -3.50 7.00 6.75
N THR A 74 -4.48 6.92 5.85
CA THR A 74 -4.38 6.31 4.50
C THR A 74 -4.33 7.37 3.40
N ARG A 75 -5.03 8.49 3.60
CA ARG A 75 -5.10 9.62 2.66
C ARG A 75 -4.91 10.94 3.43
N THR A 76 -4.19 11.89 2.81
CA THR A 76 -4.05 13.26 3.30
C THR A 76 -5.15 14.20 2.75
N GLY A 77 -6.10 13.67 1.98
CA GLY A 77 -7.28 14.39 1.47
C GLY A 77 -8.50 14.02 2.30
N GLY A 78 -9.22 15.04 2.80
CA GLY A 78 -10.25 14.94 3.82
C GLY A 78 -11.38 13.94 3.58
N LYS A 79 -12.24 13.77 4.60
CA LYS A 79 -13.38 12.85 4.56
C LYS A 79 -14.29 13.18 3.36
N PRO A 80 -14.79 12.17 2.62
CA PRO A 80 -15.83 12.38 1.62
C PRO A 80 -17.03 13.11 2.23
N VAL A 81 -17.63 14.04 1.50
CA VAL A 81 -18.89 14.70 1.88
C VAL A 81 -20.05 13.69 1.75
N GLU A 82 -21.17 13.91 2.45
CA GLU A 82 -22.31 12.97 2.47
C GLU A 82 -22.85 12.59 1.08
N THR A 83 -22.71 13.47 0.09
CA THR A 83 -23.17 13.25 -1.28
C THR A 83 -22.14 12.54 -2.18
N ALA A 84 -20.97 12.18 -1.64
CA ALA A 84 -19.94 11.51 -2.42
C ALA A 84 -20.36 10.06 -2.69
N PHE A 85 -20.54 9.72 -3.96
CA PHE A 85 -20.64 8.33 -4.39
C PHE A 85 -19.35 7.61 -4.02
N VAL A 86 -19.45 6.58 -3.17
CA VAL A 86 -18.32 5.72 -2.85
C VAL A 86 -18.10 4.78 -4.03
N ASP A 87 -17.06 5.07 -4.81
CA ASP A 87 -16.55 4.14 -5.81
C ASP A 87 -16.04 2.87 -5.12
N ASN A 88 -16.86 1.83 -5.14
CA ASN A 88 -16.55 0.52 -4.56
C ASN A 88 -15.61 -0.32 -5.44
N ASP A 89 -15.29 0.12 -6.65
CA ASP A 89 -14.42 -0.59 -7.57
C ASP A 89 -12.94 -0.15 -7.48
N GLY A 90 -12.68 0.94 -6.74
CA GLY A 90 -11.35 1.54 -6.63
C GLY A 90 -10.42 0.86 -5.62
N ILE A 91 -10.79 0.87 -4.33
CA ILE A 91 -9.97 0.32 -3.25
C ILE A 91 -10.71 -0.77 -2.48
N TYR A 92 -10.06 -1.91 -2.31
CA TYR A 92 -10.54 -3.10 -1.61
C TYR A 92 -9.35 -3.78 -0.93
N ASP A 93 -9.58 -4.74 -0.02
CA ASP A 93 -8.50 -5.55 0.57
C ASP A 93 -8.14 -6.70 -0.38
N PRO A 94 -7.05 -6.60 -1.15
CA PRO A 94 -6.78 -7.57 -2.20
C PRO A 94 -6.12 -8.82 -1.63
N VAL A 95 -6.29 -9.93 -2.34
CA VAL A 95 -5.48 -11.14 -2.17
C VAL A 95 -4.32 -11.08 -3.16
N CYS A 96 -3.10 -11.17 -2.63
CA CYS A 96 -1.86 -11.08 -3.40
C CYS A 96 -1.17 -12.44 -3.47
N GLU A 97 -0.45 -12.68 -4.56
CA GLU A 97 0.56 -13.74 -4.59
C GLU A 97 1.81 -13.31 -3.80
N ALA A 98 2.70 -14.27 -3.52
CA ALA A 98 3.97 -14.03 -2.83
C ALA A 98 4.93 -13.10 -3.59
N THR A 99 4.69 -12.88 -4.89
CA THR A 99 5.43 -11.91 -5.72
C THR A 99 4.88 -10.49 -5.64
N GLY A 100 3.73 -10.29 -4.98
CA GLY A 100 3.01 -9.02 -4.95
C GLY A 100 2.10 -8.77 -6.15
N ALA A 101 1.96 -9.75 -7.05
CA ALA A 101 0.93 -9.73 -8.08
C ALA A 101 -0.46 -9.96 -7.47
N PHE A 102 -1.51 -9.47 -8.12
CA PHE A 102 -2.88 -9.77 -7.72
C PHE A 102 -3.22 -11.23 -8.04
N ARG A 103 -3.94 -11.90 -7.14
CA ARG A 103 -4.68 -13.10 -7.54
C ARG A 103 -5.79 -12.70 -8.51
N ALA A 104 -6.00 -13.51 -9.55
CA ALA A 104 -6.99 -13.21 -10.59
C ALA A 104 -8.40 -13.10 -10.03
N LYS A 105 -8.75 -13.93 -9.04
CA LYS A 105 -10.03 -13.85 -8.30
C LYS A 105 -9.85 -13.07 -7.01
N GLN A 106 -10.75 -12.11 -6.77
CA GLN A 106 -10.83 -11.31 -5.56
C GLN A 106 -12.23 -11.48 -4.95
N CYS A 107 -12.33 -11.59 -3.63
CA CYS A 107 -13.62 -11.73 -2.92
C CYS A 107 -13.73 -10.83 -1.69
N ASN A 108 -12.73 -10.00 -1.37
CA ASN A 108 -12.73 -9.06 -0.24
C ASN A 108 -13.29 -9.63 1.09
N ASN A 109 -12.99 -10.91 1.38
CA ASN A 109 -13.49 -11.66 2.54
C ASN A 109 -15.02 -11.77 2.64
N THR A 110 -15.76 -11.65 1.54
CA THR A 110 -17.21 -11.86 1.46
C THR A 110 -17.55 -13.07 0.58
N GLU A 111 -18.84 -13.33 0.35
CA GLU A 111 -19.32 -14.35 -0.61
C GLU A 111 -19.32 -13.87 -2.05
N GLU A 112 -19.07 -12.58 -2.26
CA GLU A 112 -19.14 -11.90 -3.53
C GLU A 112 -17.72 -11.75 -4.12
N CYS A 113 -17.49 -12.38 -5.27
CA CYS A 113 -16.20 -12.46 -5.94
C CYS A 113 -16.23 -11.78 -7.32
N TRP A 114 -15.07 -11.33 -7.79
CA TRP A 114 -14.88 -10.78 -9.14
C TRP A 114 -13.48 -11.12 -9.67
N CYS A 115 -13.31 -11.04 -10.99
CA CYS A 115 -11.99 -11.16 -11.60
C CYS A 115 -11.33 -9.79 -11.75
N VAL A 116 -10.01 -9.74 -11.58
CA VAL A 116 -9.19 -8.54 -11.79
C VAL A 116 -8.09 -8.79 -12.82
N ASN A 117 -7.58 -7.71 -13.40
CA ASN A 117 -6.36 -7.74 -14.22
C ASN A 117 -5.09 -7.54 -13.37
N SER A 118 -3.92 -7.54 -14.01
CA SER A 118 -2.63 -7.31 -13.35
C SER A 118 -2.49 -5.94 -12.66
N ALA A 119 -3.32 -4.97 -13.01
CA ALA A 119 -3.40 -3.67 -12.33
C ALA A 119 -4.36 -3.65 -11.13
N GLY A 120 -4.98 -4.79 -10.80
CA GLY A 120 -5.93 -4.95 -9.69
C GLY A 120 -7.30 -4.35 -9.96
N VAL A 121 -7.64 -4.05 -11.21
CA VAL A 121 -8.93 -3.45 -11.58
C VAL A 121 -9.90 -4.56 -11.99
N ARG A 122 -11.14 -4.48 -11.51
CA ARG A 122 -12.23 -5.42 -11.83
C ARG A 122 -12.47 -5.52 -13.34
N ARG A 123 -12.71 -6.74 -13.84
CA ARG A 123 -12.93 -7.07 -15.27
C ARG A 123 -14.17 -7.91 -15.54
N THR A 124 -14.94 -8.21 -14.50
CA THR A 124 -16.20 -8.95 -14.59
C THR A 124 -17.21 -8.31 -13.65
N ASP A 125 -18.48 -8.64 -13.85
CA ASP A 125 -19.46 -8.45 -12.78
C ASP A 125 -19.10 -9.32 -11.57
N LYS A 126 -19.74 -8.96 -10.46
CA LYS A 126 -19.60 -9.70 -9.22
C LYS A 126 -20.48 -10.95 -9.27
N GLY A 127 -19.94 -12.06 -8.80
CA GLY A 127 -20.61 -13.35 -8.71
C GLY A 127 -20.32 -14.01 -7.38
N ASP A 128 -20.73 -15.27 -7.22
CA ASP A 128 -20.45 -16.03 -6.01
C ASP A 128 -19.04 -16.68 -6.03
N LYS A 129 -18.76 -17.52 -5.04
CA LYS A 129 -17.47 -18.24 -4.91
C LYS A 129 -17.17 -19.20 -6.07
N SER A 130 -18.18 -19.62 -6.83
CA SER A 130 -18.04 -20.49 -8.00
C SER A 130 -17.45 -19.78 -9.22
N LEU A 131 -17.40 -18.44 -9.20
CA LEU A 131 -16.75 -17.64 -10.25
C LEU A 131 -15.31 -18.12 -10.49
N LYS A 132 -14.99 -18.37 -11.76
CA LYS A 132 -13.68 -18.86 -12.21
C LYS A 132 -12.89 -17.73 -12.87
N CYS A 133 -11.70 -17.46 -12.32
CA CYS A 133 -10.73 -16.54 -12.89
C CYS A 133 -9.42 -17.32 -13.09
N GLU A 134 -9.33 -18.08 -14.17
CA GLU A 134 -8.26 -19.08 -14.37
C GLU A 134 -6.88 -18.45 -14.57
N LYS A 135 -6.83 -17.25 -15.15
CA LYS A 135 -5.59 -16.53 -15.44
C LYS A 135 -5.72 -15.07 -15.05
N LEU A 136 -4.62 -14.50 -14.60
CA LEU A 136 -4.51 -13.07 -14.42
C LEU A 136 -4.35 -12.41 -15.79
N VAL A 137 -5.33 -11.62 -16.19
CA VAL A 137 -5.27 -10.90 -17.47
C VAL A 137 -4.30 -9.73 -17.35
N GLU A 138 -3.38 -9.61 -18.29
CA GLU A 138 -2.36 -8.56 -18.26
C GLU A 138 -2.91 -7.20 -18.71
N THR A 139 -2.55 -6.16 -17.97
CA THR A 139 -2.75 -4.76 -18.35
C THR A 139 -1.53 -4.29 -19.12
N TYR A 140 -1.60 -4.34 -20.44
CA TYR A 140 -0.47 -3.96 -21.30
C TYR A 140 -0.44 -2.47 -21.65
N TRP A 141 -1.56 -1.75 -21.47
CA TRP A 141 -1.66 -0.32 -21.75
C TRP A 141 -2.40 0.43 -20.65
N VAL A 142 -1.80 1.53 -20.19
CA VAL A 142 -2.40 2.48 -19.26
C VAL A 142 -2.33 3.86 -19.91
N ARG A 143 -3.48 4.53 -20.05
CA ARG A 143 -3.58 5.93 -20.47
C ARG A 143 -3.79 6.81 -19.25
N LEU A 144 -2.94 7.83 -19.09
CA LEU A 144 -3.07 8.83 -18.03
C LEU A 144 -3.45 10.16 -18.68
N GLU A 145 -4.64 10.68 -18.33
CA GLU A 145 -5.08 12.02 -18.71
C GLU A 145 -5.00 12.91 -17.48
N LEU A 146 -3.99 13.79 -17.44
CA LEU A 146 -3.75 14.69 -16.31
C LEU A 146 -4.38 16.05 -16.58
N LYS A 147 -5.08 16.60 -15.58
CA LYS A 147 -5.66 17.94 -15.62
C LYS A 147 -5.00 18.83 -14.58
N HIS A 148 -4.47 19.97 -15.01
CA HIS A 148 -3.97 21.02 -14.11
C HIS A 148 -5.00 22.16 -13.97
N LYS A 149 -4.83 23.01 -12.95
CA LYS A 149 -5.62 24.25 -12.81
C LYS A 149 -5.27 25.23 -13.94
N GLU A 150 -6.15 26.17 -14.24
CA GLU A 150 -5.87 27.22 -15.21
C GLU A 150 -4.57 27.95 -14.87
N VAL A 151 -3.76 28.17 -15.90
CA VAL A 151 -2.46 28.84 -15.83
C VAL A 151 -2.50 30.08 -16.70
N SER A 152 -1.85 31.15 -16.26
CA SER A 152 -1.81 32.43 -17.00
C SER A 152 -0.91 32.39 -18.24
N LYS A 153 -0.04 31.38 -18.35
CA LYS A 153 0.82 31.13 -19.49
C LYS A 153 0.67 29.68 -19.93
N ALA A 154 0.75 29.43 -21.24
CA ALA A 154 0.74 28.07 -21.76
C ALA A 154 1.87 27.24 -21.11
N VAL A 155 1.57 25.99 -20.78
CA VAL A 155 2.57 25.04 -20.30
C VAL A 155 3.49 24.72 -21.47
N ASP A 156 4.80 24.78 -21.22
CA ASP A 156 5.78 24.35 -22.21
C ASP A 156 5.59 22.86 -22.50
N ALA A 157 5.36 22.52 -23.76
CA ALA A 157 5.12 21.16 -24.20
C ALA A 157 6.42 20.42 -24.56
N SER A 158 7.57 21.07 -24.41
CA SER A 158 8.87 20.48 -24.68
C SER A 158 9.28 19.50 -23.55
N PRO A 159 9.80 18.31 -23.87
CA PRO A 159 10.25 17.33 -22.88
C PRO A 159 11.55 17.73 -22.16
#